data_AF-A0A843KLV4-F1
#
_entry.id   AF-A0A843KLV4-F1
#
_cell.length_a   1.000
_cell.length_b   1.000
_cell.length_c   1.000
_cell.angle_alpha   90.00
_cell.angle_beta   90.00
_cell.angle_gamma   90.00
#
_symmetry.space_group_name_H-M   'P 1'
#
loop_
_entity.id
_entity.type
_entity.pdbx_description
1 polymer ?
#
loop_
_entity_poly.entity_id
_entity_poly.type
_entity_poly.pdbx_seq_one_letter_code
_entity_poly.pdbx_strand_id
1 'polypeptide(L)' 'FIAGDDGKDYFVHATGLKPNVTIDEGDKVSFDVIEGEKGPKADQVEKQ' A
#
# COMPACT_ATOMS: atom_id res chain seq x y z
N PHE A 1 -6.49 1.10 -3.03
CA PHE A 1 -5.65 2.29 -2.79
C PHE A 1 -5.43 2.41 -1.30
N ILE A 2 -4.30 2.97 -0.87
CA ILE A 2 -4.00 3.20 0.55
C ILE A 2 -3.87 4.70 0.76
N ALA A 3 -4.64 5.25 1.69
CA ALA A 3 -4.53 6.65 2.08
C ALA A 3 -3.32 6.82 3.01
N GLY A 4 -2.38 7.69 2.62
CA GLY A 4 -1.24 8.07 3.43
C GLY A 4 -1.57 9.20 4.40
N ASP A 5 -0.84 9.25 5.52
CA ASP A 5 -0.94 10.34 6.51
C ASP A 5 -0.46 11.70 5.94
N ASP A 6 0.24 11.69 4.81
CA ASP A 6 0.65 12.88 4.07
C ASP A 6 -0.48 13.46 3.19
N GLY A 7 -1.67 12.85 3.23
CA GLY A 7 -2.85 13.26 2.47
C GLY A 7 -2.83 12.83 0.99
N LYS A 8 -1.94 11.90 0.60
CA LYS A 8 -1.90 11.33 -0.74
C LYS A 8 -2.41 9.89 -0.75
N ASP A 9 -3.00 9.49 -1.87
CA ASP A 9 -3.36 8.10 -2.11
C ASP A 9 -2.26 7.38 -2.88
N TYR A 10 -1.89 6.21 -2.39
CA TYR A 10 -0.91 5.34 -3.03
C TYR A 10 -1.63 4.17 -3.69
N PHE A 11 -1.26 3.93 -4.96
CA PHE A 11 -1.74 2.74 -5.67
C PHE A 11 -1.13 1.50 -5.04
N VAL A 12 -1.94 0.48 -4.77
CA VAL A 12 -1.49 -0.82 -4.28
C VAL A 12 -1.94 -1.89 -5.26
N HIS A 13 -1.02 -2.77 -5.62
CA HIS A 13 -1.31 -3.97 -6.40
C HIS A 13 -1.20 -5.20 -5.49
N ALA A 14 -1.92 -6.28 -5.79
CA ALA A 14 -1.89 -7.51 -4.98
C ALA A 14 -0.46 -8.08 -4.80
N THR A 15 0.42 -7.84 -5.78
CA THR A 15 1.84 -8.25 -5.73
C THR A 15 2.69 -7.46 -4.74
N GLY A 16 2.22 -6.29 -4.28
CA GLY A 16 2.89 -5.48 -3.26
C GLY A 16 2.47 -5.83 -1.84
N LEU A 17 1.49 -6.74 -1.66
CA LEU A 17 1.12 -7.27 -0.36
C LEU A 17 2.13 -8.33 0.08
N LYS A 18 2.54 -8.34 1.34
CA LYS A 18 3.34 -9.45 1.89
C LYS A 18 2.56 -10.78 1.80
N PRO A 19 3.25 -11.93 1.77
CA PRO A 19 2.60 -13.25 1.73
C PRO A 19 1.60 -13.43 2.87
N ASN A 20 0.41 -13.95 2.56
CA ASN A 20 -0.71 -14.14 3.50
C ASN A 20 -1.27 -12.85 4.11
N VAL A 21 -0.91 -11.67 3.59
CA VAL A 21 -1.54 -10.41 3.97
C VAL A 21 -2.74 -10.14 3.08
N THR A 22 -3.86 -9.86 3.73
CA THR A 22 -5.05 -9.30 3.12
C THR A 22 -5.39 -8.02 3.86
N ILE A 23 -5.86 -7.03 3.10
CA ILE A 23 -6.22 -5.72 3.62
C ILE A 23 -7.67 -5.45 3.21
N ASP A 24 -8.43 -4.94 4.16
CA ASP A 24 -9.82 -4.55 4.01
C ASP A 24 -9.96 -3.04 4.21
N GLU A 25 -11.11 -2.49 3.82
CA GLU A 25 -11.39 -1.07 4.03
C GLU A 25 -11.38 -0.75 5.54
N GLY A 26 -10.63 0.30 5.90
CA GLY A 26 -10.47 0.73 7.29
C GLY A 26 -9.30 0.09 8.05
N ASP A 27 -8.61 -0.89 7.46
CA ASP A 27 -7.40 -1.43 8.05
C ASP A 27 -6.27 -0.40 8.09
N LYS A 28 -5.56 -0.36 9.22
CA LYS A 28 -4.28 0.34 9.31
C LYS A 28 -3.18 -0.56 8.79
N VAL A 29 -2.34 0.00 7.94
CA VAL A 29 -1.28 -0.74 7.25
C VAL A 29 -0.01 0.09 7.24
N SER A 30 1.13 -0.58 7.16
CA SER A 30 2.42 0.02 6.81
C SER A 30 2.87 -0.46 5.45
N PHE A 31 3.52 0.42 4.70
CA PHE A 31 3.97 0.17 3.35
C PHE A 31 5.15 1.05 3.00
N ASP A 32 5.95 0.61 2.04
CA ASP A 32 7.01 1.40 1.44
C ASP A 32 6.48 2.09 0.18
N VAL A 33 6.86 3.35 -0.01
CA VAL A 33 6.54 4.10 -1.23
C VAL A 33 7.67 3.89 -2.23
N ILE A 34 7.35 3.35 -3.40
CA ILE A 34 8.30 3.18 -4.51
C ILE A 34 7.77 3.82 -5.80
N GLU A 35 8.67 4.25 -6.68
CA GLU A 35 8.30 4.79 -7.98
C GLU A 35 8.01 3.64 -8.96
N GLY A 36 6.77 3.58 -9.46
CA GLY A 36 6.35 2.63 -10.49
C GLY A 36 6.12 3.29 -11.84
N GLU A 37 5.85 2.48 -12.86
CA GLU A 37 5.65 2.95 -14.24
C GLU A 37 4.51 3.96 -14.41
N LYS A 38 3.55 3.99 -13.46
CA LYS A 38 2.40 4.91 -13.46
C LYS A 38 2.47 5.94 -12.32
N GLY A 39 3.64 6.12 -11.71
CA GLY A 39 3.86 6.98 -10.55
C GLY A 39 4.04 6.21 -9.24
N PRO A 40 4.03 6.91 -8.10
CA PRO A 40 4.30 6.31 -6.79
C PRO A 40 3.24 5.27 -6.41
N LYS A 41 3.71 4.13 -5.90
CA LYS A 41 2.87 3.01 -5.46
C LYS A 41 3.34 2.48 -4.09
N ALA A 42 2.45 1.80 -3.40
CA ALA A 42 2.72 1.10 -2.15
C ALA A 42 3.27 -0.32 -2.43
N ASP A 43 4.37 -0.67 -1.76
CA ASP A 43 5.02 -1.98 -1.78
C ASP A 43 5.27 -2.47 -0.34
N GLN A 44 5.59 -3.76 -0.18
CA GLN A 44 5.82 -4.42 1.11
C GLN A 44 4.70 -4.21 2.12
N VAL A 45 3.46 -4.10 1.65
CA VAL A 45 2.30 -3.75 2.47
C VAL A 45 2.04 -4.84 3.50
N GLU A 46 1.89 -4.42 4.75
CA GLU A 46 1.55 -5.27 5.90
C GLU A 46 0.51 -4.59 6.79
N LYS A 47 -0.31 -5.42 7.46
CA LYS A 47 -1.33 -4.95 8.41
C LYS A 47 -0.66 -4.61 9.73
N GLN A 48 -1.02 -3.46 10.33
CA GLN A 48 -0.55 -3.07 11.66
C GLN A 48 -1.29 -3.82 12.77
#